data_AF-D7TII2-F1
#
_entry.id   AF-D7TII2-F1
#
_cell.length_a   1.000
_cell.length_b   1.000
_cell.length_c   1.000
_cell.angle_alpha   90.00
_cell.angle_beta   90.00
_cell.angle_gamma   90.00
#
_symmetry.space_group_name_H-M   'P 1'
#
loop_
_entity.id
_entity.type
_entity.pdbx_description
1 polymer ?
#
loop_
_entity_poly.entity_id
_entity_poly.type
_entity_poly.pdbx_seq_one_letter_code
_entity_poly.pdbx_strand_id
1 'polypeptide(L)'
;MSLMCLFLLSQLILTVGFGNSAEQHEGTVALRTLRRNYVEVQQRSSFKIALFADLHFGEDAWTNWGPRQDVKSIKVMSTVLDQENPDFVVYLGDVITANNVAIGNASLYWDQAISPTRERGIPWASVFGNHDDAPFEWPLEWFSAPGIPHTHCNLPNSSVSGEEECFRGTPRIELMKNEIQRNTLSYSRNGPIDLWPSISNYVLKVSSSQDPDSAVALLYFLDSGGGSYPEVISSAQAEWFNRKSQELNPNSSVPEIIFWHIPSKAYKEVAPMFRIHKPCVGSINKEKVASQEAEMGIMKLLVERPSVKAVFVGHNHGLDWCCPYEKLWLCFARHTGYGGYGNWRRGARILEITEQPFSLKSWIRMENGHSRSEVLLSS
;
A
#
# COMPACT_ATOMS: atom_id res chain seq x y z
N MET A 1 -28.66 -77.29 25.49
CA MET A 1 -29.90 -77.37 24.66
C MET A 1 -30.46 -75.96 24.60
N SER A 2 -30.05 -75.14 23.64
CA SER A 2 -30.65 -75.00 22.30
C SER A 2 -32.15 -74.67 22.37
N LEU A 3 -32.57 -73.46 22.00
CA LEU A 3 -33.23 -73.20 20.72
C LEU A 3 -33.64 -71.70 20.60
N MET A 4 -33.38 -71.14 19.42
CA MET A 4 -34.01 -69.92 18.90
C MET A 4 -35.47 -70.15 18.46
N CYS A 5 -36.13 -69.04 18.12
CA CYS A 5 -37.30 -68.84 17.22
C CYS A 5 -38.62 -68.53 17.94
N LEU A 6 -39.54 -67.71 17.42
CA LEU A 6 -39.57 -66.60 16.45
C LEU A 6 -41.07 -66.14 16.43
N PHE A 7 -41.32 -64.95 15.90
CA PHE A 7 -42.55 -64.49 15.22
C PHE A 7 -43.77 -63.90 16.00
N LEU A 8 -44.00 -62.60 15.70
CA LEU A 8 -45.22 -61.95 15.16
C LEU A 8 -46.48 -61.93 16.07
N LEU A 9 -47.32 -60.89 16.13
CA LEU A 9 -47.75 -59.87 15.16
C LEU A 9 -48.43 -58.73 15.95
N SER A 10 -48.22 -57.47 15.56
CA SER A 10 -49.30 -56.48 15.61
C SER A 10 -49.18 -55.55 14.41
N GLN A 11 -50.11 -55.72 13.48
CA GLN A 11 -50.52 -54.80 12.43
C GLN A 11 -51.84 -54.18 12.95
N LEU A 12 -52.26 -52.94 12.68
CA LEU A 12 -52.16 -52.15 11.47
C LEU A 12 -52.79 -50.74 11.75
N ILE A 13 -52.24 -49.69 11.12
CA ILE A 13 -52.94 -48.57 10.42
C ILE A 13 -53.62 -47.44 11.23
N LEU A 14 -53.62 -46.13 10.88
CA LEU A 14 -53.03 -45.20 9.88
C LEU A 14 -53.18 -43.78 10.51
N THR A 15 -52.31 -42.80 10.28
CA THR A 15 -52.43 -41.87 9.13
C THR A 15 -51.10 -41.23 8.70
N VAL A 16 -50.90 -41.28 7.38
CA VAL A 16 -49.98 -40.54 6.48
C VAL A 16 -50.39 -39.06 6.42
N GLY A 17 -49.58 -38.03 6.13
CA GLY A 17 -48.20 -37.77 5.65
C GLY A 17 -47.95 -36.25 5.84
N PHE A 18 -46.87 -35.56 5.46
CA PHE A 18 -45.80 -35.71 4.47
C PHE A 18 -44.56 -34.91 4.95
N GLY A 19 -43.38 -35.18 4.37
CA GLY A 19 -42.04 -34.67 4.73
C GLY A 19 -41.86 -33.15 4.68
N ASN A 20 -40.75 -32.55 5.13
CA ASN A 20 -39.36 -32.97 4.91
C ASN A 20 -38.39 -32.35 5.96
N SER A 21 -37.40 -33.17 6.34
CA SER A 21 -36.02 -32.87 6.78
C SER A 21 -35.61 -31.44 7.13
N ALA A 22 -35.33 -31.21 8.42
CA ALA A 22 -34.40 -30.18 8.88
C ALA A 22 -33.10 -30.88 9.33
N GLU A 23 -32.08 -30.90 8.46
CA GLU A 23 -30.70 -31.17 8.88
C GLU A 23 -30.14 -29.90 9.52
N GLN A 24 -29.81 -30.00 10.81
CA GLN A 24 -29.02 -28.99 11.50
C GLN A 24 -27.56 -29.10 11.03
N HIS A 25 -27.12 -28.17 10.20
CA HIS A 25 -25.70 -27.94 9.95
C HIS A 25 -25.08 -27.26 11.18
N GLU A 26 -24.34 -28.03 11.98
CA GLU A 26 -23.31 -27.49 12.88
C GLU A 26 -22.23 -26.81 12.02
N GLY A 27 -22.36 -25.49 11.88
CA GLY A 27 -21.31 -24.66 11.32
C GLY A 27 -20.14 -24.57 12.28
N THR A 28 -19.04 -25.23 11.95
CA THR A 28 -17.75 -25.03 12.61
C THR A 28 -17.36 -23.55 12.43
N VAL A 29 -17.36 -22.80 13.53
CA VAL A 29 -16.81 -21.44 13.56
C VAL A 29 -15.32 -21.56 13.28
N ALA A 30 -14.90 -21.22 12.05
CA ALA A 30 -13.50 -21.09 11.72
C ALA A 30 -12.87 -20.04 12.65
N LEU A 31 -12.02 -20.51 13.57
CA LEU A 31 -11.12 -19.66 14.34
C LEU A 31 -10.40 -18.74 13.35
N ARG A 32 -10.66 -17.43 13.44
CA ARG A 32 -9.85 -16.41 12.78
C ARG A 32 -8.40 -16.65 13.19
N THR A 33 -7.59 -17.20 12.30
CA THR A 33 -6.15 -17.34 12.49
C THR A 33 -5.60 -15.97 12.86
N LEU A 34 -4.95 -15.86 14.02
CA LEU A 34 -4.24 -14.65 14.43
C LEU A 34 -3.32 -14.22 13.28
N ARG A 35 -3.55 -13.03 12.71
CA ARG A 35 -2.70 -12.50 11.64
C ARG A 35 -1.27 -12.41 12.16
N ARG A 36 -0.33 -13.05 11.45
CA ARG A 36 1.10 -13.00 11.79
C ARG A 36 1.59 -11.55 11.68
N ASN A 37 2.46 -11.14 12.60
CA ASN A 37 3.06 -9.79 12.65
C ASN A 37 4.31 -9.65 11.78
N TYR A 38 4.56 -10.61 10.90
CA TYR A 38 5.78 -10.73 10.13
C TYR A 38 5.46 -11.32 8.75
N VAL A 39 6.30 -10.96 7.78
CA VAL A 39 6.34 -11.57 6.45
C VAL A 39 7.58 -12.45 6.40
N GLU A 40 7.43 -13.68 5.93
CA GLU A 40 8.53 -14.64 5.88
C GLU A 40 9.30 -14.49 4.56
N VAL A 41 10.63 -14.52 4.63
CA VAL A 41 11.45 -14.79 3.46
C VAL A 41 11.11 -16.20 2.99
N GLN A 42 10.68 -16.37 1.74
CA GLN A 42 10.50 -17.72 1.18
C GLN A 42 11.84 -18.47 1.19
N GLN A 43 11.87 -19.80 1.02
CA GLN A 43 13.14 -20.56 0.91
C GLN A 43 14.08 -20.13 -0.25
N ARG A 44 13.73 -19.07 -0.97
CA ARG A 44 14.57 -18.39 -1.94
C ARG A 44 15.68 -17.62 -1.23
N SER A 45 16.79 -17.42 -1.94
CA SER A 45 17.98 -16.71 -1.43
C SER A 45 17.74 -15.21 -1.18
N SER A 46 16.62 -14.66 -1.62
CA SER A 46 16.28 -13.24 -1.45
C SER A 46 14.77 -13.03 -1.30
N PHE A 47 14.41 -11.93 -0.64
CA PHE A 47 13.05 -11.43 -0.48
C PHE A 47 12.87 -10.15 -1.30
N LYS A 48 11.92 -10.16 -2.24
CA LYS A 48 11.72 -9.09 -3.20
C LYS A 48 10.45 -8.30 -2.92
N ILE A 49 10.58 -6.98 -2.93
CA ILE A 49 9.47 -6.03 -2.74
C ILE A 49 9.30 -5.19 -4.00
N ALA A 50 8.09 -5.10 -4.54
CA ALA A 50 7.74 -4.10 -5.55
C ALA A 50 7.08 -2.88 -4.90
N LEU A 51 7.57 -1.69 -5.23
CA LEU A 51 7.00 -0.42 -4.77
C LEU A 51 6.11 0.17 -5.87
N PHE A 52 4.81 0.26 -5.61
CA PHE A 52 3.86 0.96 -6.46
C PHE A 52 3.49 2.28 -5.79
N ALA A 53 3.82 3.38 -6.45
CA ALA A 53 3.57 4.74 -5.97
C ALA A 53 2.80 5.52 -7.04
N ASP A 54 1.99 6.48 -6.59
CA ASP A 54 1.34 7.46 -7.47
C ASP A 54 0.52 6.74 -8.56
N LEU A 55 -0.41 5.89 -8.15
CA LEU A 55 -1.26 5.14 -9.07
C LEU A 55 -2.43 5.99 -9.58
N HIS A 56 -2.96 6.86 -8.72
CA HIS A 56 -3.99 7.84 -9.05
C HIS A 56 -5.24 7.20 -9.68
N PHE A 57 -5.73 6.11 -9.09
CA PHE A 57 -6.97 5.49 -9.58
C PHE A 57 -8.19 6.37 -9.36
N GLY A 58 -9.09 6.36 -10.35
CA GLY A 58 -10.36 7.08 -10.29
C GLY A 58 -10.32 8.55 -10.70
N GLU A 59 -9.15 9.06 -11.10
CA GLU A 59 -9.03 10.40 -11.69
C GLU A 59 -9.93 10.53 -12.93
N ASP A 60 -10.65 11.64 -13.04
CA ASP A 60 -11.56 11.98 -14.14
C ASP A 60 -12.54 10.84 -14.49
N ALA A 61 -13.03 10.14 -13.46
CA ALA A 61 -13.89 8.96 -13.61
C ALA A 61 -15.20 9.19 -14.39
N TRP A 62 -15.68 10.44 -14.46
CA TRP A 62 -16.85 10.84 -15.25
C TRP A 62 -16.56 10.97 -16.75
N THR A 63 -15.32 10.76 -17.19
CA THR A 63 -14.91 10.79 -18.60
C THR A 63 -14.49 9.41 -19.10
N ASN A 64 -14.28 9.27 -20.40
CA ASN A 64 -13.66 8.06 -20.97
C ASN A 64 -12.13 8.01 -20.76
N TRP A 65 -11.50 9.09 -20.32
CA TRP A 65 -10.04 9.16 -20.19
C TRP A 65 -9.56 8.46 -18.91
N GLY A 66 -10.22 8.73 -17.77
CA GLY A 66 -9.87 8.20 -16.45
C GLY A 66 -9.86 6.67 -16.39
N PRO A 67 -10.98 5.99 -16.68
CA PRO A 67 -11.04 4.53 -16.70
C PRO A 67 -10.03 3.88 -17.67
N ARG A 68 -9.65 4.58 -18.76
CA ARG A 68 -8.59 4.09 -19.66
C ARG A 68 -7.20 4.19 -19.03
N GLN A 69 -6.95 5.16 -18.16
CA GLN A 69 -5.69 5.24 -17.41
C GLN A 69 -5.62 4.13 -16.37
N ASP A 70 -6.70 3.86 -15.62
CA ASP A 70 -6.75 2.76 -14.65
C ASP A 70 -6.40 1.42 -15.31
N VAL A 71 -6.95 1.13 -16.50
CA VAL A 71 -6.61 -0.07 -17.28
C VAL A 71 -5.13 -0.12 -17.67
N LYS A 72 -4.52 1.02 -18.03
CA LYS A 72 -3.09 1.07 -18.31
C LYS A 72 -2.25 0.88 -17.04
N SER A 73 -2.66 1.47 -15.91
CA SER A 73 -2.03 1.26 -14.60
C SER A 73 -2.03 -0.22 -14.22
N ILE A 74 -3.16 -0.91 -14.40
CA ILE A 74 -3.28 -2.37 -14.20
C ILE A 74 -2.28 -3.13 -15.08
N LYS A 75 -2.12 -2.73 -16.35
CA LYS A 75 -1.17 -3.36 -17.26
C LYS A 75 0.29 -3.16 -16.82
N VAL A 76 0.65 -1.97 -16.33
CA VAL A 76 1.99 -1.69 -15.80
C VAL A 76 2.25 -2.57 -14.58
N MET A 77 1.35 -2.54 -13.60
CA MET A 77 1.48 -3.34 -12.38
C MET A 77 1.58 -4.83 -12.72
N SER A 78 0.69 -5.36 -13.55
CA SER A 78 0.75 -6.76 -14.01
C SER A 78 2.09 -7.10 -14.65
N THR A 79 2.60 -6.24 -15.54
CA THR A 79 3.90 -6.46 -16.17
C THR A 79 5.03 -6.50 -15.15
N VAL A 80 5.04 -5.59 -14.18
CA VAL A 80 6.05 -5.59 -13.12
C VAL A 80 5.95 -6.86 -12.29
N LEU A 81 4.75 -7.22 -11.83
CA LEU A 81 4.51 -8.40 -10.99
C LEU A 81 4.94 -9.69 -11.71
N ASP A 82 4.63 -9.83 -13.00
CA ASP A 82 4.97 -11.02 -13.79
C ASP A 82 6.48 -11.11 -14.09
N GLN A 83 7.14 -9.97 -14.31
CA GLN A 83 8.59 -9.94 -14.60
C GLN A 83 9.46 -10.09 -13.36
N GLU A 84 8.97 -9.61 -12.21
CA GLU A 84 9.75 -9.58 -10.98
C GLU A 84 9.42 -10.73 -10.03
N ASN A 85 8.20 -11.25 -10.07
CA ASN A 85 7.69 -12.24 -9.13
C ASN A 85 7.99 -11.87 -7.66
N PRO A 86 7.57 -10.68 -7.19
CA PRO A 86 7.92 -10.20 -5.86
C PRO A 86 7.21 -11.02 -4.77
N ASP A 87 7.86 -11.14 -3.62
CA ASP A 87 7.29 -11.80 -2.43
C ASP A 87 6.33 -10.87 -1.69
N PHE A 88 6.46 -9.55 -1.90
CA PHE A 88 5.66 -8.54 -1.23
C PHE A 88 5.48 -7.28 -2.09
N VAL A 89 4.40 -6.55 -1.86
CA VAL A 89 4.15 -5.25 -2.48
C VAL A 89 3.99 -4.16 -1.42
N VAL A 90 4.55 -2.99 -1.69
CA VAL A 90 4.25 -1.77 -0.93
C VAL A 90 3.55 -0.78 -1.83
N TYR A 91 2.33 -0.40 -1.44
CA TYR A 91 1.61 0.74 -2.01
C TYR A 91 2.05 2.01 -1.28
N LEU A 92 2.84 2.84 -1.94
CA LEU A 92 3.59 3.95 -1.36
C LEU A 92 2.87 5.29 -1.56
N GLY A 93 1.59 5.34 -1.19
CA GLY A 93 0.73 6.52 -1.27
C GLY A 93 0.26 6.90 -2.68
N ASP A 94 -0.77 7.75 -2.70
CA ASP A 94 -1.49 8.19 -3.90
C ASP A 94 -1.98 6.99 -4.72
N VAL A 95 -2.59 6.03 -4.02
CA VAL A 95 -3.22 4.86 -4.63
C VAL A 95 -4.45 5.31 -5.41
N ILE A 96 -5.21 6.26 -4.86
CA ILE A 96 -6.39 6.88 -5.48
C ILE A 96 -6.25 8.40 -5.54
N THR A 97 -6.98 9.05 -6.45
CA THR A 97 -6.97 10.51 -6.64
C THR A 97 -8.18 11.15 -5.96
N ALA A 98 -8.45 10.90 -4.67
CA ALA A 98 -9.75 11.18 -4.04
C ALA A 98 -10.34 12.59 -4.33
N ASN A 99 -9.50 13.63 -4.44
CA ASN A 99 -9.91 15.00 -4.81
C ASN A 99 -10.50 15.15 -6.22
N ASN A 100 -10.41 14.13 -7.05
CA ASN A 100 -10.90 14.12 -8.42
C ASN A 100 -11.81 12.90 -8.67
N VAL A 101 -12.42 12.35 -7.62
CA VAL A 101 -13.39 11.25 -7.72
C VAL A 101 -14.78 11.72 -7.30
N ALA A 102 -15.69 11.84 -8.27
CA ALA A 102 -17.10 12.16 -8.02
C ALA A 102 -17.91 10.92 -7.58
N ILE A 103 -17.46 10.23 -6.53
CA ILE A 103 -18.14 9.09 -5.93
C ILE A 103 -18.25 9.22 -4.40
N GLY A 104 -19.38 8.80 -3.84
CA GLY A 104 -19.56 8.77 -2.38
C GLY A 104 -18.78 7.68 -1.65
N ASN A 105 -18.18 6.73 -2.39
CA ASN A 105 -17.34 5.68 -1.82
C ASN A 105 -16.15 5.36 -2.74
N ALA A 106 -15.00 5.97 -2.45
CA ALA A 106 -13.77 5.80 -3.22
C ALA A 106 -13.05 4.47 -2.95
N SER A 107 -13.51 3.68 -1.97
CA SER A 107 -12.96 2.35 -1.66
C SER A 107 -13.00 1.39 -2.85
N LEU A 108 -13.89 1.61 -3.82
CA LEU A 108 -13.96 0.80 -5.04
C LEU A 108 -12.71 0.97 -5.91
N TYR A 109 -12.19 2.19 -6.03
CA TYR A 109 -10.93 2.47 -6.74
C TYR A 109 -9.73 1.92 -5.98
N TRP A 110 -9.75 1.98 -4.65
CA TRP A 110 -8.74 1.30 -3.83
C TRP A 110 -8.72 -0.20 -4.12
N ASP A 111 -9.89 -0.85 -4.15
CA ASP A 111 -10.05 -2.27 -4.45
C ASP A 111 -9.54 -2.63 -5.86
N GLN A 112 -9.83 -1.77 -6.83
CA GLN A 112 -9.35 -1.91 -8.21
C GLN A 112 -7.82 -1.76 -8.29
N ALA A 113 -7.24 -0.77 -7.61
CA ALA A 113 -5.80 -0.52 -7.61
C ALA A 113 -5.00 -1.69 -7.02
N ILE A 114 -5.53 -2.35 -5.98
CA ILE A 114 -4.88 -3.51 -5.36
C ILE A 114 -5.13 -4.84 -6.09
N SER A 115 -6.08 -4.86 -7.05
CA SER A 115 -6.50 -6.10 -7.71
C SER A 115 -5.38 -6.90 -8.37
N PRO A 116 -4.38 -6.31 -9.08
CA PRO A 116 -3.36 -7.11 -9.77
C PRO A 116 -2.46 -7.89 -8.81
N THR A 117 -2.20 -7.30 -7.63
CA THR A 117 -1.44 -7.90 -6.54
C THR A 117 -2.25 -8.99 -5.86
N ARG A 118 -3.51 -8.70 -5.54
CA ARG A 118 -4.44 -9.64 -4.90
C ARG A 118 -4.70 -10.88 -5.75
N GLU A 119 -4.93 -10.72 -7.05
CA GLU A 119 -5.19 -11.83 -7.99
C GLU A 119 -4.01 -12.81 -8.09
N ARG A 120 -2.78 -12.32 -7.85
CA ARG A 120 -1.56 -13.14 -7.82
C ARG A 120 -1.27 -13.76 -6.45
N GLY A 121 -2.12 -13.50 -5.45
CA GLY A 121 -1.91 -14.00 -4.10
C GLY A 121 -0.70 -13.38 -3.39
N ILE A 122 -0.18 -12.24 -3.89
CA ILE A 122 1.00 -11.59 -3.33
C ILE A 122 0.56 -10.75 -2.12
N PRO A 123 1.16 -10.89 -0.94
CA PRO A 123 0.85 -10.06 0.21
C PRO A 123 1.34 -8.62 0.02
N TRP A 124 0.67 -7.66 0.66
CA TRP A 124 1.04 -6.24 0.54
C TRP A 124 0.83 -5.44 1.82
N ALA A 125 1.39 -4.24 1.84
CA ALA A 125 1.12 -3.19 2.82
C ALA A 125 0.99 -1.82 2.13
N SER A 126 0.32 -0.87 2.76
CA SER A 126 0.04 0.46 2.22
C SER A 126 0.38 1.59 3.20
N VAL A 127 0.88 2.70 2.66
CA VAL A 127 0.87 4.01 3.33
C VAL A 127 0.02 4.98 2.51
N PHE A 128 -0.56 5.96 3.19
CA PHE A 128 -1.31 7.01 2.52
C PHE A 128 -0.41 8.10 1.94
N GLY A 129 -0.84 8.64 0.80
CA GLY A 129 -0.36 9.87 0.18
C GLY A 129 -1.38 10.98 0.29
N ASN A 130 -1.01 12.18 -0.17
CA ASN A 130 -1.84 13.37 -0.02
C ASN A 130 -3.16 13.26 -0.80
N HIS A 131 -3.20 12.51 -1.90
CA HIS A 131 -4.43 12.36 -2.69
C HIS A 131 -5.41 11.33 -2.14
N ASP A 132 -4.98 10.40 -1.29
CA ASP A 132 -5.81 9.25 -0.91
C ASP A 132 -7.09 9.63 -0.14
N ASP A 133 -7.12 10.81 0.48
CA ASP A 133 -8.32 11.38 1.13
C ASP A 133 -8.48 12.88 0.86
N ALA A 134 -7.88 13.38 -0.22
CA ALA A 134 -8.02 14.78 -0.58
C ALA A 134 -9.49 15.11 -0.91
N PRO A 135 -9.97 16.31 -0.51
CA PRO A 135 -11.35 16.72 -0.76
C PRO A 135 -11.60 16.97 -2.24
N PHE A 136 -12.82 16.72 -2.72
CA PHE A 136 -13.16 16.94 -4.12
C PHE A 136 -12.90 18.39 -4.57
N GLU A 137 -12.15 18.54 -5.65
CA GLU A 137 -11.85 19.80 -6.32
C GLU A 137 -12.82 20.00 -7.48
N TRP A 138 -13.62 21.06 -7.39
CA TRP A 138 -14.62 21.39 -8.39
C TRP A 138 -13.96 21.92 -9.68
N PRO A 139 -14.09 21.23 -10.83
CA PRO A 139 -13.52 21.70 -12.07
C PRO A 139 -14.18 22.99 -12.52
N LEU A 140 -13.38 24.01 -12.87
CA LEU A 140 -13.91 25.32 -13.27
C LEU A 140 -14.76 25.21 -14.55
N GLU A 141 -14.44 24.27 -15.45
CA GLU A 141 -15.20 24.05 -16.69
C GLU A 141 -16.64 23.62 -16.42
N TRP A 142 -16.94 23.00 -15.28
CA TRP A 142 -18.29 22.58 -14.92
C TRP A 142 -19.24 23.75 -14.66
N PHE A 143 -18.71 24.96 -14.45
CA PHE A 143 -19.48 26.19 -14.30
C PHE A 143 -19.63 26.96 -15.63
N SER A 144 -19.28 26.33 -16.75
CA SER A 144 -19.54 26.84 -18.10
C SER A 144 -20.85 26.30 -18.68
N ALA A 145 -21.22 26.69 -19.91
CA ALA A 145 -22.52 26.37 -20.52
C ALA A 145 -22.90 24.86 -20.56
N PRO A 146 -21.98 23.90 -20.70
CA PRO A 146 -22.30 22.47 -20.61
C PRO A 146 -22.73 22.00 -19.21
N GLY A 147 -22.41 22.75 -18.15
CA GLY A 147 -22.74 22.42 -16.77
C GLY A 147 -21.92 21.25 -16.19
N ILE A 148 -22.34 20.79 -15.01
CA ILE A 148 -21.78 19.63 -14.32
C ILE A 148 -22.15 18.35 -15.12
N PRO A 149 -21.18 17.51 -15.53
CA PRO A 149 -21.44 16.24 -16.18
C PRO A 149 -22.33 15.33 -15.32
N HIS A 150 -23.12 14.48 -15.95
CA HIS A 150 -23.91 13.48 -15.23
C HIS A 150 -22.99 12.51 -14.48
N THR A 151 -23.04 12.54 -13.15
CA THR A 151 -22.32 11.62 -12.27
C THR A 151 -23.25 10.45 -11.91
N HIS A 152 -22.79 9.21 -12.13
CA HIS A 152 -23.55 8.01 -11.76
C HIS A 152 -23.23 7.60 -10.32
N CYS A 153 -23.80 8.30 -9.34
CA CYS A 153 -23.71 7.89 -7.94
C CYS A 153 -24.88 6.99 -7.56
N ASN A 154 -24.68 5.68 -7.65
CA ASN A 154 -25.64 4.74 -7.08
C ASN A 154 -25.38 4.59 -5.58
N LEU A 155 -26.08 5.38 -4.76
CA LEU A 155 -26.08 5.21 -3.30
C LEU A 155 -27.32 4.40 -2.90
N PRO A 156 -27.17 3.13 -2.45
CA PRO A 156 -28.30 2.40 -1.92
C PRO A 156 -28.71 3.00 -0.56
N ASN A 157 -29.97 3.44 -0.45
CA ASN A 157 -30.63 3.95 0.77
C ASN A 157 -30.15 5.32 1.34
N SER A 158 -29.98 6.35 0.50
CA SER A 158 -29.82 7.73 0.99
C SER A 158 -31.16 8.47 1.09
N SER A 159 -31.44 9.07 2.26
CA SER A 159 -32.58 9.96 2.52
C SER A 159 -32.26 11.44 2.34
N VAL A 160 -31.07 11.75 1.80
CA VAL A 160 -30.59 13.10 1.51
C VAL A 160 -30.50 13.24 -0.01
N SER A 161 -30.72 14.44 -0.55
CA SER A 161 -30.58 14.71 -1.99
C SER A 161 -29.21 14.21 -2.49
N GLY A 162 -29.24 13.20 -3.36
CA GLY A 162 -28.11 12.31 -3.67
C GLY A 162 -26.88 12.92 -4.37
N GLU A 163 -26.82 14.24 -4.53
CA GLU A 163 -25.70 14.94 -5.17
C GLU A 163 -24.59 15.34 -4.18
N GLU A 164 -24.89 15.72 -2.93
CA GLU A 164 -23.85 16.10 -1.96
C GLU A 164 -23.01 14.92 -1.47
N GLU A 165 -23.60 13.72 -1.38
CA GLU A 165 -22.89 12.52 -0.95
C GLU A 165 -21.89 12.03 -2.01
N CYS A 166 -22.06 12.39 -3.29
CA CYS A 166 -21.15 12.03 -4.38
C CYS A 166 -19.73 12.58 -4.23
N PHE A 167 -19.54 13.69 -3.52
CA PHE A 167 -18.28 14.44 -3.54
C PHE A 167 -17.53 14.38 -2.20
N ARG A 168 -17.97 13.50 -1.28
CA ARG A 168 -17.36 13.34 0.05
C ARG A 168 -16.13 12.43 0.06
N GLY A 169 -15.95 11.57 -0.95
CA GLY A 169 -14.87 10.60 -0.99
C GLY A 169 -14.92 9.57 0.15
N THR A 170 -13.77 9.07 0.57
CA THR A 170 -13.66 8.11 1.69
C THR A 170 -12.49 8.48 2.59
N PRO A 171 -12.69 8.71 3.91
CA PRO A 171 -11.61 9.05 4.82
C PRO A 171 -10.55 7.93 4.95
N ARG A 172 -9.30 8.29 5.23
CA ARG A 172 -8.19 7.33 5.45
C ARG A 172 -8.52 6.21 6.44
N ILE A 173 -9.19 6.54 7.54
CA ILE A 173 -9.58 5.54 8.55
C ILE A 173 -10.53 4.48 7.97
N GLU A 174 -11.43 4.87 7.07
CA GLU A 174 -12.36 3.95 6.42
C GLU A 174 -11.67 3.17 5.30
N LEU A 175 -10.78 3.80 4.52
CA LEU A 175 -9.94 3.10 3.54
C LEU A 175 -9.09 2.01 4.21
N MET A 176 -8.38 2.36 5.30
CA MET A 176 -7.55 1.41 6.06
C MET A 176 -8.41 0.29 6.67
N LYS A 177 -9.58 0.63 7.23
CA LYS A 177 -10.52 -0.36 7.76
C LYS A 177 -10.97 -1.33 6.67
N ASN A 178 -11.34 -0.82 5.49
CA ASN A 178 -11.76 -1.64 4.35
C ASN A 178 -10.62 -2.53 3.86
N GLU A 179 -9.40 -2.00 3.74
CA GLU A 179 -8.23 -2.78 3.36
C GLU A 179 -7.99 -3.93 4.34
N ILE A 180 -7.88 -3.63 5.63
CA ILE A 180 -7.59 -4.62 6.68
C ILE A 180 -8.71 -5.68 6.74
N GLN A 181 -9.98 -5.27 6.75
CA GLN A 181 -11.08 -6.20 7.00
C GLN A 181 -11.45 -7.04 5.78
N ARG A 182 -11.33 -6.49 4.57
CA ARG A 182 -11.77 -7.16 3.33
C ARG A 182 -10.66 -7.95 2.65
N ASN A 183 -9.39 -7.67 2.95
CA ASN A 183 -8.26 -8.33 2.29
C ASN A 183 -7.43 -9.13 3.30
N THR A 184 -7.46 -10.46 3.18
CA THR A 184 -6.68 -11.38 4.02
C THR A 184 -5.18 -11.32 3.76
N LEU A 185 -4.77 -10.87 2.57
CA LEU A 185 -3.39 -10.71 2.13
C LEU A 185 -2.77 -9.36 2.53
N SER A 186 -3.56 -8.42 3.05
CA SER A 186 -3.04 -7.13 3.53
C SER A 186 -2.40 -7.29 4.92
N TYR A 187 -1.16 -6.81 5.01
CA TYR A 187 -0.39 -6.65 6.23
C TYR A 187 -0.46 -5.21 6.79
N SER A 188 -1.22 -4.32 6.14
CA SER A 188 -1.44 -2.95 6.61
C SER A 188 -2.08 -2.92 7.98
N ARG A 189 -1.79 -1.86 8.74
CA ARG A 189 -2.27 -1.69 10.12
C ARG A 189 -2.61 -0.24 10.39
N ASN A 190 -3.57 -0.05 11.29
CA ASN A 190 -3.70 1.24 11.95
C ASN A 190 -2.48 1.47 12.85
N GLY A 191 -2.01 2.70 12.88
CA GLY A 191 -1.06 3.14 13.87
C GLY A 191 -1.68 3.35 15.25
N PRO A 192 -0.84 3.70 16.23
CA PRO A 192 -1.29 4.12 17.54
C PRO A 192 -2.28 5.29 17.46
N ILE A 193 -3.33 5.25 18.30
CA ILE A 193 -4.41 6.25 18.28
C ILE A 193 -3.95 7.66 18.67
N ASP A 194 -2.86 7.75 19.43
CA ASP A 194 -2.22 9.01 19.84
C ASP A 194 -1.44 9.69 18.69
N LEU A 195 -1.29 9.04 17.54
CA LEU A 195 -0.73 9.65 16.32
C LEU A 195 -1.79 10.29 15.41
N TRP A 196 -3.08 10.22 15.77
CA TRP A 196 -4.14 10.85 15.00
C TRP A 196 -3.82 12.35 14.72
N PRO A 197 -4.06 12.86 13.50
CA PRO A 197 -4.84 12.28 12.38
C PRO A 197 -4.11 11.24 11.52
N SER A 198 -2.84 10.96 11.81
CA SER A 198 -2.00 10.05 11.04
C SER A 198 -2.43 8.58 11.19
N ILE A 199 -2.69 7.87 10.09
CA ILE A 199 -3.32 6.52 10.14
C ILE A 199 -2.32 5.40 9.88
N SER A 200 -1.58 5.40 8.77
CA SER A 200 -0.68 4.30 8.38
C SER A 200 0.70 4.41 9.05
N ASN A 201 0.76 4.16 10.36
CA ASN A 201 2.00 4.17 11.16
C ASN A 201 2.27 2.81 11.81
N TYR A 202 3.09 1.97 11.20
CA TYR A 202 3.33 0.62 11.71
C TYR A 202 4.68 0.07 11.25
N VAL A 203 5.04 -1.08 11.80
CA VAL A 203 6.27 -1.79 11.48
C VAL A 203 5.97 -3.25 11.17
N LEU A 204 6.58 -3.76 10.11
CA LEU A 204 6.52 -5.16 9.72
C LEU A 204 7.92 -5.78 9.84
N LYS A 205 7.98 -6.99 10.39
CA LYS A 205 9.21 -7.78 10.44
C LYS A 205 9.32 -8.65 9.19
N VAL A 206 10.46 -8.62 8.52
CA VAL A 206 10.84 -9.63 7.51
C VAL A 206 11.64 -10.71 8.25
N SER A 207 11.08 -11.91 8.37
CA SER A 207 11.65 -13.01 9.15
C SER A 207 12.53 -13.93 8.32
N SER A 208 13.57 -14.50 8.93
CA SER A 208 14.43 -15.50 8.28
C SER A 208 13.63 -16.73 7.89
N SER A 209 13.99 -17.33 6.75
CA SER A 209 13.42 -18.61 6.33
C SER A 209 13.88 -19.79 7.19
N GLN A 210 15.00 -19.62 7.93
CA GLN A 210 15.57 -20.64 8.81
C GLN A 210 15.03 -20.54 10.23
N ASP A 211 14.73 -19.32 10.68
CA ASP A 211 14.20 -19.02 12.01
C ASP A 211 13.17 -17.87 11.92
N PRO A 212 11.86 -18.17 11.99
CA PRO A 212 10.81 -17.15 11.95
C PRO A 212 10.89 -16.10 13.07
N ASP A 213 11.55 -16.41 14.19
CA ASP A 213 11.76 -15.46 15.28
C ASP A 213 12.87 -14.45 14.95
N SER A 214 13.87 -14.85 14.16
CA SER A 214 14.96 -14.01 13.66
C SER A 214 14.50 -13.02 12.59
N ALA A 215 14.86 -11.75 12.76
CA ALA A 215 14.53 -10.67 11.82
C ALA A 215 15.67 -10.43 10.82
N VAL A 216 15.37 -10.48 9.52
CA VAL A 216 16.28 -10.07 8.43
C VAL A 216 16.24 -8.56 8.20
N ALA A 217 15.06 -7.97 8.30
CA ALA A 217 14.86 -6.52 8.18
C ALA A 217 13.58 -6.09 8.92
N LEU A 218 13.51 -4.81 9.29
CA LEU A 218 12.30 -4.15 9.78
C LEU A 218 11.85 -3.10 8.76
N LEU A 219 10.59 -3.17 8.34
CA LEU A 219 9.97 -2.25 7.40
C LEU A 219 9.09 -1.29 8.19
N TYR A 220 9.46 -0.01 8.24
CA TYR A 220 8.67 1.03 8.91
C TYR A 220 7.84 1.79 7.89
N PHE A 221 6.56 1.94 8.20
CA PHE A 221 5.57 2.65 7.41
C PHE A 221 5.13 3.86 8.23
N LEU A 222 5.28 5.05 7.68
CA LEU A 222 4.85 6.30 8.31
C LEU A 222 3.95 7.06 7.35
N ASP A 223 2.94 7.69 7.91
CA ASP A 223 2.00 8.49 7.16
C ASP A 223 2.44 9.97 7.17
N SER A 224 2.93 10.44 6.02
CA SER A 224 3.45 11.80 5.82
C SER A 224 2.38 12.88 5.64
N GLY A 225 1.10 12.52 5.73
CA GLY A 225 -0.01 13.46 5.66
C GLY A 225 -0.36 13.96 4.27
N GLY A 226 -0.83 15.21 4.20
CA GLY A 226 -1.52 15.77 3.04
C GLY A 226 -3.00 15.39 2.99
N GLY A 227 -3.70 15.90 1.98
CA GLY A 227 -5.15 15.67 1.82
C GLY A 227 -5.94 16.40 2.90
N SER A 228 -6.44 15.67 3.89
CA SER A 228 -7.25 16.23 4.98
C SER A 228 -6.45 16.91 6.11
N TYR A 229 -5.11 16.81 6.11
CA TYR A 229 -4.24 17.43 7.12
C TYR A 229 -2.83 17.76 6.56
N PRO A 230 -1.97 18.50 7.28
CA PRO A 230 -0.70 19.00 6.75
C PRO A 230 0.25 17.91 6.24
N GLU A 231 1.08 18.26 5.25
CA GLU A 231 2.10 17.40 4.65
C GLU A 231 3.37 17.34 5.52
N VAL A 232 3.27 16.64 6.65
CA VAL A 232 4.36 16.50 7.63
C VAL A 232 4.43 15.10 8.24
N ILE A 233 5.64 14.64 8.52
CA ILE A 233 5.87 13.68 9.60
C ILE A 233 5.97 14.48 10.90
N SER A 234 5.03 14.26 11.82
CA SER A 234 4.94 15.01 13.08
C SER A 234 6.04 14.64 14.08
N SER A 235 6.27 15.50 15.08
CA SER A 235 7.15 15.19 16.21
C SER A 235 6.67 13.97 17.01
N ALA A 236 5.34 13.78 17.15
CA ALA A 236 4.77 12.60 17.80
C ALA A 236 5.10 11.29 17.03
N GLN A 237 5.06 11.32 15.69
CA GLN A 237 5.51 10.19 14.87
C GLN A 237 7.02 9.95 15.00
N ALA A 238 7.82 11.02 15.07
CA ALA A 238 9.26 10.92 15.29
C ALA A 238 9.59 10.28 16.65
N GLU A 239 8.93 10.70 17.73
CA GLU A 239 9.05 10.11 19.06
C GLU A 239 8.55 8.66 19.10
N TRP A 240 7.46 8.36 18.41
CA TRP A 240 6.97 6.99 18.25
C TRP A 240 8.01 6.11 17.55
N PHE A 241 8.59 6.56 16.43
CA PHE A 241 9.64 5.84 15.74
C PHE A 241 10.85 5.60 16.66
N ASN A 242 11.29 6.62 17.40
CA ASN A 242 12.42 6.49 18.32
C ASN A 242 12.15 5.42 19.40
N ARG A 243 10.99 5.48 20.06
CA ARG A 243 10.61 4.49 21.07
C ARG A 243 10.47 3.09 20.48
N LYS A 244 9.77 2.98 19.34
CA LYS A 244 9.46 1.69 18.72
C LYS A 244 10.71 0.99 18.19
N SER A 245 11.64 1.76 17.63
CA SER A 245 12.90 1.24 17.12
C SER A 245 13.85 0.81 18.24
N GLN A 246 13.88 1.52 19.38
CA GLN A 246 14.58 1.06 20.58
C GLN A 246 13.96 -0.20 21.18
N GLU A 247 12.63 -0.31 21.19
CA GLU A 247 11.90 -1.50 21.68
C GLU A 247 12.21 -2.75 20.83
N LEU A 248 12.16 -2.62 19.51
CA LEU A 248 12.28 -3.77 18.59
C LEU A 248 13.72 -4.12 18.22
N ASN A 249 14.62 -3.13 18.25
CA ASN A 249 15.98 -3.25 17.75
C ASN A 249 16.93 -2.37 18.58
N PRO A 250 17.07 -2.64 19.90
CA PRO A 250 17.80 -1.78 20.83
C PRO A 250 19.26 -1.59 20.44
N ASN A 251 19.88 -2.62 19.85
CA ASN A 251 21.29 -2.61 19.46
C ASN A 251 21.51 -2.16 18.01
N SER A 252 20.45 -1.77 17.28
CA SER A 252 20.53 -1.42 15.84
C SER A 252 21.18 -2.52 14.98
N SER A 253 20.99 -3.80 15.36
CA SER A 253 21.60 -4.96 14.72
C SER A 253 20.84 -5.44 13.49
N VAL A 254 19.53 -5.18 13.44
CA VAL A 254 18.66 -5.53 12.31
C VAL A 254 18.56 -4.32 11.37
N PRO A 255 18.76 -4.47 10.05
CA PRO A 255 18.57 -3.40 9.09
C PRO A 255 17.12 -2.88 9.05
N GLU A 256 16.96 -1.57 8.91
CA GLU A 256 15.67 -0.88 8.93
C GLU A 256 15.48 -0.13 7.61
N ILE A 257 14.30 -0.29 7.01
CA ILE A 257 13.91 0.31 5.73
C ILE A 257 12.62 1.08 5.94
N ILE A 258 12.59 2.34 5.51
CA ILE A 258 11.52 3.28 5.83
C ILE A 258 10.73 3.63 4.59
N PHE A 259 9.41 3.72 4.74
CA PHE A 259 8.45 4.04 3.69
C PHE A 259 7.50 5.13 4.18
N TRP A 260 7.39 6.22 3.43
CA TRP A 260 6.32 7.22 3.54
C TRP A 260 6.12 7.88 2.18
N HIS A 261 5.06 8.66 1.98
CA HIS A 261 4.75 9.14 0.63
C HIS A 261 5.50 10.43 0.24
N ILE A 262 5.38 11.50 1.01
CA ILE A 262 5.87 12.84 0.65
C ILE A 262 7.34 13.02 1.07
N PRO A 263 8.26 13.41 0.17
CA PRO A 263 9.68 13.54 0.50
C PRO A 263 9.93 14.58 1.61
N SER A 264 10.85 14.28 2.53
CA SER A 264 11.28 15.28 3.52
C SER A 264 12.12 16.38 2.87
N LYS A 265 12.40 17.46 3.62
CA LYS A 265 13.27 18.54 3.11
C LYS A 265 14.69 18.06 2.77
N ALA A 266 15.16 16.96 3.38
CA ALA A 266 16.45 16.35 3.06
C ALA A 266 16.56 15.92 1.59
N TYR A 267 15.45 15.55 0.93
CA TYR A 267 15.46 15.22 -0.49
C TYR A 267 15.81 16.42 -1.38
N LYS A 268 15.44 17.65 -0.98
CA LYS A 268 15.83 18.86 -1.71
C LYS A 268 17.33 19.10 -1.66
N GLU A 269 17.96 18.82 -0.52
CA GLU A 269 19.40 19.02 -0.31
C GLU A 269 20.25 18.11 -1.19
N VAL A 270 19.79 16.88 -1.46
CA VAL A 270 20.51 15.89 -2.27
C VAL A 270 20.04 15.82 -3.73
N ALA A 271 19.01 16.58 -4.09
CA ALA A 271 18.41 16.52 -5.42
C ALA A 271 19.44 16.85 -6.53
N PRO A 272 19.58 16.00 -7.56
CA PRO A 272 20.44 16.32 -8.70
C PRO A 272 19.94 17.59 -9.42
N MET A 273 20.84 18.53 -9.72
CA MET A 273 20.44 19.80 -10.36
C MET A 273 19.97 19.66 -11.82
N PHE A 274 20.58 18.75 -12.60
CA PHE A 274 20.27 18.58 -14.03
C PHE A 274 20.22 17.10 -14.40
N ARG A 275 21.39 16.47 -14.48
CA ARG A 275 21.55 15.04 -14.75
C ARG A 275 21.91 14.32 -13.46
N ILE A 276 21.48 13.08 -13.38
CA ILE A 276 21.83 12.18 -12.28
C ILE A 276 23.25 11.70 -12.53
N HIS A 277 24.17 12.05 -11.63
CA HIS A 277 25.56 11.59 -11.65
C HIS A 277 25.84 10.80 -10.38
N LYS A 278 26.82 9.90 -10.44
CA LYS A 278 27.31 9.21 -9.24
C LYS A 278 27.70 10.25 -8.18
N PRO A 279 27.38 10.00 -6.89
CA PRO A 279 26.91 8.73 -6.33
C PRO A 279 25.39 8.47 -6.48
N CYS A 280 24.60 9.41 -6.99
CA CYS A 280 23.18 9.19 -7.23
C CYS A 280 22.94 8.24 -8.41
N VAL A 281 21.86 7.48 -8.35
CA VAL A 281 21.44 6.51 -9.38
C VAL A 281 19.94 6.64 -9.64
N GLY A 282 19.55 6.77 -10.91
CA GLY A 282 18.16 6.93 -11.33
C GLY A 282 18.08 7.14 -12.84
N SER A 283 16.89 7.38 -13.37
CA SER A 283 16.66 7.56 -14.81
C SER A 283 15.82 8.80 -15.16
N ILE A 284 15.11 9.39 -14.19
CA ILE A 284 14.27 10.57 -14.34
C ILE A 284 14.59 11.57 -13.23
N ASN A 285 14.86 12.80 -13.65
CA ASN A 285 14.99 13.98 -12.80
C ASN A 285 14.44 15.17 -13.58
N LYS A 286 13.11 15.26 -13.67
CA LYS A 286 12.41 16.16 -14.59
C LYS A 286 11.57 17.22 -13.90
N GLU A 287 11.62 17.27 -12.58
CA GLU A 287 10.97 18.28 -11.77
C GLU A 287 11.77 18.57 -10.50
N LYS A 288 11.32 19.57 -9.75
CA LYS A 288 11.88 19.88 -8.44
C LYS A 288 11.18 19.04 -7.38
N VAL A 289 11.92 18.66 -6.34
CA VAL A 289 11.37 17.97 -5.18
C VAL A 289 10.29 18.84 -4.52
N ALA A 290 9.07 18.30 -4.44
CA ALA A 290 7.95 18.86 -3.68
C ALA A 290 7.97 18.21 -2.30
N SER A 291 8.69 18.84 -1.36
CA SER A 291 8.89 18.28 -0.02
C SER A 291 7.76 18.64 0.93
N GLN A 292 7.65 17.88 2.02
CA GLN A 292 6.91 18.20 3.23
C GLN A 292 7.06 19.68 3.65
N GLU A 293 5.98 20.22 4.23
CA GLU A 293 5.86 21.63 4.64
C GLU A 293 6.89 22.00 5.70
N ALA A 294 7.18 21.08 6.62
CA ALA A 294 8.09 21.26 7.74
C ALA A 294 8.88 19.98 8.06
N GLU A 295 10.07 20.16 8.64
CA GLU A 295 10.86 19.06 9.21
C GLU A 295 10.67 19.08 10.72
N MET A 296 10.12 18.00 11.30
CA MET A 296 9.83 17.91 12.74
C MET A 296 10.78 16.97 13.48
N GLY A 297 11.94 16.67 12.89
CA GLY A 297 13.06 15.99 13.56
C GLY A 297 13.20 14.50 13.25
N ILE A 298 12.34 13.92 12.40
CA ILE A 298 12.45 12.51 12.01
C ILE A 298 13.78 12.25 11.30
N MET A 299 14.20 13.15 10.39
CA MET A 299 15.44 12.92 9.63
C MET A 299 16.67 12.87 10.51
N LYS A 300 16.70 13.64 11.61
CA LYS A 300 17.77 13.60 12.60
C LYS A 300 17.88 12.21 13.25
N LEU A 301 16.75 11.66 13.69
CA LEU A 301 16.69 10.33 14.31
C LEU A 301 17.14 9.22 13.35
N LEU A 302 16.75 9.31 12.07
CA LEU A 302 17.12 8.33 11.05
C LEU A 302 18.63 8.34 10.77
N VAL A 303 19.24 9.52 10.66
CA VAL A 303 20.69 9.65 10.42
C VAL A 303 21.52 9.16 11.61
N GLU A 304 21.06 9.40 12.83
CA GLU A 304 21.73 8.96 14.05
C GLU A 304 21.65 7.43 14.26
N ARG A 305 20.76 6.75 13.54
CA ARG A 305 20.47 5.33 13.72
C ARG A 305 21.10 4.45 12.61
N PRO A 306 22.20 3.74 12.89
CA PRO A 306 23.01 3.07 11.86
C PRO A 306 22.33 1.85 11.19
N SER A 307 21.26 1.32 11.80
CA SER A 307 20.44 0.27 11.20
C SER A 307 19.61 0.76 10.02
N VAL A 308 19.28 2.06 9.95
CA VAL A 308 18.49 2.64 8.85
C VAL A 308 19.33 2.67 7.57
N LYS A 309 18.86 1.98 6.52
CA LYS A 309 19.59 1.87 5.24
C LYS A 309 19.04 2.79 4.17
N ALA A 310 17.72 2.88 4.06
CA ALA A 310 17.08 3.66 3.03
C ALA A 310 15.69 4.15 3.45
N VAL A 311 15.32 5.30 2.92
CA VAL A 311 13.98 5.87 2.97
C VAL A 311 13.44 5.90 1.54
N PHE A 312 12.22 5.40 1.34
CA PHE A 312 11.54 5.39 0.05
C PHE A 312 10.30 6.27 0.07
N VAL A 313 10.13 7.07 -0.99
CA VAL A 313 9.05 8.05 -1.16
C VAL A 313 8.44 8.03 -2.56
N GLY A 314 7.23 8.57 -2.74
CA GLY A 314 6.55 8.77 -4.03
C GLY A 314 6.40 10.25 -4.35
N HIS A 315 5.17 10.69 -4.63
CA HIS A 315 4.67 12.07 -4.70
C HIS A 315 5.12 12.85 -5.94
N ASN A 316 6.42 12.82 -6.24
CA ASN A 316 7.00 13.46 -7.40
C ASN A 316 7.03 12.50 -8.60
N HIS A 317 6.13 12.70 -9.58
CA HIS A 317 5.96 11.77 -10.69
C HIS A 317 7.12 11.78 -11.70
N GLY A 318 7.91 12.84 -11.69
CA GLY A 318 9.06 13.09 -12.54
C GLY A 318 10.41 12.78 -11.90
N LEU A 319 10.44 12.04 -10.78
CA LEU A 319 11.66 11.65 -10.07
C LEU A 319 11.67 10.13 -9.83
N ASP A 320 12.83 9.48 -9.98
CA ASP A 320 13.00 8.04 -9.65
C ASP A 320 14.42 7.71 -9.18
N TRP A 321 15.14 8.69 -8.64
CA TRP A 321 16.53 8.52 -8.23
C TRP A 321 16.67 8.12 -6.76
N CYS A 322 17.80 7.49 -6.46
CA CYS A 322 18.35 7.29 -5.13
C CYS A 322 19.64 8.11 -5.00
N CYS A 323 19.78 8.87 -3.92
CA CYS A 323 20.99 9.61 -3.58
C CYS A 323 21.42 9.31 -2.14
N PRO A 324 22.74 9.26 -1.86
CA PRO A 324 23.21 9.14 -0.49
C PRO A 324 22.92 10.42 0.30
N TYR A 325 22.57 10.25 1.56
CA TYR A 325 22.40 11.31 2.54
C TYR A 325 23.01 10.84 3.87
N GLU A 326 24.18 11.39 4.20
CA GLU A 326 24.98 10.97 5.34
C GLU A 326 25.29 9.46 5.31
N LYS A 327 24.62 8.66 6.16
CA LYS A 327 24.83 7.21 6.32
C LYS A 327 23.68 6.36 5.76
N LEU A 328 22.72 6.97 5.07
CA LEU A 328 21.54 6.31 4.51
C LEU A 328 21.27 6.77 3.07
N TRP A 329 20.31 6.12 2.41
CA TRP A 329 19.85 6.48 1.08
C TRP A 329 18.46 7.11 1.09
N LEU A 330 18.29 8.16 0.27
CA LEU A 330 17.00 8.79 -0.01
C LEU A 330 16.59 8.43 -1.42
N CYS A 331 15.44 7.78 -1.58
CA CYS A 331 15.03 7.14 -2.82
C CYS A 331 13.60 7.48 -3.21
N PHE A 332 13.42 8.04 -4.39
CA PHE A 332 12.10 8.08 -5.05
C PHE A 332 11.76 6.71 -5.64
N ALA A 333 10.57 6.21 -5.34
CA ALA A 333 9.89 5.22 -6.15
C ALA A 333 9.54 5.83 -7.50
N ARG A 334 9.18 4.97 -8.47
CA ARG A 334 8.75 5.44 -9.78
C ARG A 334 7.24 5.54 -9.80
N HIS A 335 6.74 6.65 -10.34
CA HIS A 335 5.33 6.81 -10.71
C HIS A 335 4.87 5.65 -11.59
N THR A 336 3.98 4.84 -11.01
CA THR A 336 3.53 3.57 -11.60
C THR A 336 2.26 3.77 -12.41
N GLY A 337 1.35 4.62 -11.94
CA GLY A 337 0.03 4.85 -12.54
C GLY A 337 0.09 5.62 -13.84
N TYR A 338 -0.96 5.51 -14.65
CA TYR A 338 -1.22 6.40 -15.77
C TYR A 338 -2.16 7.56 -15.42
N GLY A 339 -2.78 7.54 -14.24
CA GLY A 339 -3.39 8.73 -13.63
C GLY A 339 -2.31 9.68 -13.10
N GLY A 340 -2.71 10.85 -12.62
CA GLY A 340 -1.83 11.93 -12.23
C GLY A 340 -1.13 12.58 -13.41
N TYR A 341 -0.17 13.47 -13.12
CA TYR A 341 0.51 14.27 -14.13
C TYR A 341 1.75 13.59 -14.73
N GLY A 342 2.16 14.08 -15.90
CA GLY A 342 3.43 13.72 -16.55
C GLY A 342 3.33 12.58 -17.57
N ASN A 343 4.20 12.61 -18.59
CA ASN A 343 4.18 11.70 -19.73
C ASN A 343 5.38 10.74 -19.77
N TRP A 344 6.12 10.61 -18.68
CA TRP A 344 7.29 9.73 -18.60
C TRP A 344 6.87 8.25 -18.66
N ARG A 345 7.78 7.38 -19.09
CA ARG A 345 7.46 5.94 -19.11
C ARG A 345 7.15 5.43 -17.71
N ARG A 346 6.22 4.50 -17.57
CA ARG A 346 5.84 3.96 -16.25
C ARG A 346 6.73 2.79 -15.86
N GLY A 347 6.67 2.43 -14.58
CA GLY A 347 7.43 1.34 -13.99
C GLY A 347 7.33 1.39 -12.49
N ALA A 348 8.07 0.53 -11.83
CA ALA A 348 8.11 0.43 -10.37
C ALA A 348 9.56 0.33 -9.89
N ARG A 349 9.79 0.76 -8.64
CA ARG A 349 11.04 0.47 -7.96
C ARG A 349 10.94 -0.90 -7.32
N ILE A 350 11.99 -1.70 -7.47
CA ILE A 350 12.11 -3.01 -6.87
C ILE A 350 13.18 -2.97 -5.80
N LEU A 351 12.94 -3.66 -4.70
CA LEU A 351 13.90 -3.92 -3.63
C LEU A 351 14.17 -5.41 -3.55
N GLU A 352 15.43 -5.79 -3.37
CA GLU A 352 15.83 -7.16 -3.08
C GLU A 352 16.65 -7.20 -1.79
N ILE A 353 16.17 -7.98 -0.82
CA ILE A 353 16.82 -8.20 0.47
C ILE A 353 17.41 -9.60 0.46
N THR A 354 18.72 -9.70 0.64
CA THR A 354 19.43 -10.98 0.85
C THR A 354 19.82 -11.07 2.32
N GLU A 355 19.64 -12.23 2.96
CA GLU A 355 19.91 -12.41 4.39
C GLU A 355 21.40 -12.60 4.71
N GLN A 356 22.11 -13.47 3.98
CA GLN A 356 23.49 -13.87 4.28
C GLN A 356 24.40 -13.90 3.04
N PRO A 357 25.39 -12.99 2.93
CA PRO A 357 25.54 -11.77 3.72
C PRO A 357 24.37 -10.82 3.47
N PHE A 358 24.06 -9.96 4.45
CA PHE A 358 22.99 -8.98 4.27
C PHE A 358 23.28 -8.09 3.07
N SER A 359 22.31 -7.94 2.17
CA SER A 359 22.35 -6.90 1.14
C SER A 359 20.97 -6.34 0.86
N LEU A 360 20.92 -5.03 0.58
CA LEU A 360 19.73 -4.34 0.08
C LEU A 360 20.06 -3.76 -1.28
N LYS A 361 19.50 -4.35 -2.34
CA LYS A 361 19.62 -3.85 -3.71
C LYS A 361 18.32 -3.20 -4.17
N SER A 362 18.42 -2.24 -5.07
CA SER A 362 17.26 -1.64 -5.72
C SER A 362 17.51 -1.32 -7.18
N TRP A 363 16.48 -1.43 -8.01
CA TRP A 363 16.46 -1.02 -9.42
C TRP A 363 15.07 -0.56 -9.84
N ILE A 364 14.94 -0.03 -11.05
CA ILE A 364 13.64 0.29 -11.67
C ILE A 364 13.28 -0.80 -12.68
N ARG A 365 12.11 -1.43 -12.51
CA ARG A 365 11.49 -2.27 -13.54
C ARG A 365 10.51 -1.42 -14.36
N MET A 366 10.80 -1.27 -15.64
CA MET A 366 10.00 -0.48 -16.56
C MET A 366 8.76 -1.26 -17.05
N GLU A 367 7.72 -0.55 -17.47
CA GLU A 367 6.50 -1.12 -18.06
C GLU A 367 6.70 -1.96 -19.33
N ASN A 368 7.89 -1.87 -19.96
CA ASN A 368 8.27 -2.72 -21.09
C ASN A 368 9.14 -3.90 -20.69
N GLY A 369 9.26 -4.18 -19.39
CA GLY A 369 10.04 -5.29 -18.86
C GLY A 369 11.53 -5.04 -18.75
N HIS A 370 12.10 -3.90 -19.15
CA HIS A 370 13.54 -3.64 -18.95
C HIS A 370 13.84 -3.18 -17.52
N SER A 371 14.99 -3.62 -16.96
CA SER A 371 15.52 -3.09 -15.69
C SER A 371 16.58 -2.02 -15.94
N ARG A 372 16.62 -0.97 -15.12
CA ARG A 372 17.67 0.06 -15.14
C ARG A 372 17.96 0.61 -13.75
N SER A 373 19.04 1.39 -13.64
CA SER A 373 19.35 2.19 -12.45
C SER A 373 19.50 1.34 -11.18
N GLU A 374 20.21 0.21 -11.30
CA GLU A 374 20.54 -0.66 -10.18
C GLU A 374 21.53 0.02 -9.23
N VAL A 375 21.29 -0.14 -7.92
CA VAL A 375 22.10 0.41 -6.83
C VAL A 375 22.11 -0.55 -5.63
N LEU A 376 23.26 -0.66 -4.98
CA LEU A 376 23.41 -1.34 -3.69
C LEU A 376 23.26 -0.29 -2.57
N LEU A 377 22.25 -0.45 -1.72
CA LEU A 377 21.88 0.51 -0.67
C LEU A 377 22.41 0.12 0.72
N SER A 378 22.97 -1.09 0.84
CA SER A 378 23.60 -1.57 2.07
C SER A 378 25.11 -1.29 2.13
N SER A 379 25.65 -0.59 1.12
CA SER A 379 27.08 -0.25 1.00
C SER A 379 27.52 0.83 1.98
#